data_AF-C4WRX3-F1
#
_entry.id   AF-C4WRX3-F1
#
_cell.length_a   1.000
_cell.length_b   1.000
_cell.length_c   1.000
_cell.angle_alpha   90.00
_cell.angle_beta   90.00
_cell.angle_gamma   90.00
#
_symmetry.space_group_name_H-M   'P 1'
#
loop_
_entity.id
_entity.type
_entity.pdbx_description
1 polymer ?
#
loop_
_entity_poly.entity_id
_entity_poly.type
_entity_poly.pdbx_seq_one_letter_code
_entity_poly.pdbx_strand_id
1 'polypeptide(L)'
;MGACFCYLLSMTIGRRLAYRYFPDRIKSYANLVKKHNDNMFCYMMFLRITPFLPNWFINVCAPLVDVPLIPFWLGTFFGVAVPSVLVVQAGQTLHQVASESTWSWSSVLLLATFAALSLLPVLFKAKLRDKFD
;
A
#
# COMPACT_ATOMS: atom_id res chain seq x y z
N MET A 1 -9.75 10.48 4.78
CA MET A 1 -9.83 11.18 6.08
C MET A 1 -8.89 10.59 7.12
N GLY A 2 -8.95 9.30 7.45
CA GLY A 2 -8.06 8.67 8.45
C GLY A 2 -6.55 8.88 8.18
N ALA A 3 -6.10 8.74 6.93
CA ALA A 3 -4.70 8.98 6.57
C ALA A 3 -4.22 10.41 6.84
N CYS A 4 -5.08 11.42 6.65
CA CYS A 4 -4.75 12.82 6.97
C CYS A 4 -4.63 13.03 8.48
N PHE A 5 -5.47 12.36 9.26
CA PHE A 5 -5.40 12.44 10.71
C PHE A 5 -4.10 11.82 11.24
N CYS A 6 -3.71 10.65 10.72
CA CYS A 6 -2.41 10.04 11.03
C CYS A 6 -1.23 10.93 10.59
N TYR A 7 -1.35 11.57 9.42
CA TYR A 7 -0.37 12.55 8.94
C TYR A 7 -0.22 13.71 9.92
N LEU A 8 -1.32 14.30 10.38
CA LEU A 8 -1.31 15.43 11.32
C LEU A 8 -0.76 15.04 12.70
N LEU A 9 -1.13 13.86 13.20
CA LEU A 9 -0.56 13.28 14.43
C LEU A 9 0.94 13.05 14.30
N SER A 10 1.39 12.50 13.18
CA SER A 10 2.82 12.32 12.92
C SER A 10 3.53 13.66 12.75
N MET A 11 2.89 14.65 12.13
CA MET A 11 3.46 15.99 11.98
C MET A 11 3.67 16.71 13.32
N THR A 12 2.78 16.52 14.29
CA THR A 12 2.85 17.15 15.61
C THR A 12 3.77 16.40 16.58
N ILE A 13 3.62 15.07 16.67
CA ILE A 13 4.34 14.23 17.64
C ILE A 13 5.53 13.53 16.97
N GLY A 14 5.26 12.81 15.88
CA GLY A 14 6.24 11.97 15.20
C GLY A 14 7.47 12.74 14.71
N ARG A 15 7.26 13.91 14.11
CA ARG A 15 8.33 14.78 13.62
C ARG A 15 9.21 15.29 14.76
N ARG A 16 8.64 15.78 15.86
CA ARG A 16 9.42 16.24 17.02
C ARG A 16 10.25 15.12 17.63
N LEU A 17 9.66 13.94 17.76
CA LEU A 17 10.34 12.77 18.31
C LEU A 17 11.49 12.31 17.40
N ALA A 18 11.21 12.20 16.10
CA ALA A 18 12.18 11.69 15.15
C ALA A 18 13.38 12.63 14.98
N TYR A 19 13.15 13.95 14.94
CA TYR A 19 14.25 14.93 14.94
C TYR A 19 15.09 14.90 16.23
N ARG A 20 14.53 14.46 17.35
CA ARG A 20 15.27 14.32 18.62
C ARG A 20 16.18 13.09 18.62
N TYR A 21 15.73 11.97 18.06
CA TYR A 21 16.51 10.73 18.04
C TYR A 21 17.46 10.61 16.84
N PHE A 22 17.05 11.06 15.65
CA PHE A 22 17.80 10.87 14.40
C PHE A 22 17.77 12.11 13.48
N PRO A 23 18.30 13.27 13.91
CA PRO A 23 18.21 14.51 13.16
C PRO A 23 18.89 14.45 11.79
N ASP A 24 20.10 13.88 11.69
CA ASP A 24 20.90 13.90 10.46
C ASP A 24 20.33 13.01 9.37
N ARG A 25 19.81 11.83 9.76
CA ARG A 25 19.14 10.90 8.85
C ARG A 25 17.90 11.56 8.23
N ILE A 26 17.05 12.17 9.06
CA ILE A 26 15.81 12.80 8.59
C ILE A 26 16.11 13.96 7.64
N LYS A 27 17.10 14.82 7.97
CA LYS A 27 17.53 15.90 7.07
C LYS A 27 18.03 15.36 5.74
N SER A 28 18.80 14.27 5.74
CA SER A 28 19.28 13.65 4.50
C SER A 28 18.12 13.15 3.63
N TYR A 29 17.15 12.44 4.22
CA TYR A 29 15.97 11.95 3.48
C TYR A 29 15.06 13.09 3.01
N ALA A 30 14.83 14.11 3.84
CA ALA A 30 14.07 15.30 3.46
C ALA A 30 14.73 16.02 2.28
N ASN A 31 16.05 16.16 2.29
CA ASN A 31 16.80 16.74 1.16
C ASN A 31 16.71 15.88 -0.11
N LEU A 32 16.74 14.55 0.02
CA LEU A 32 16.58 13.63 -1.11
C LEU A 32 15.19 13.77 -1.76
N VAL A 33 14.14 13.85 -0.94
CA VAL A 33 12.77 14.06 -1.41
C VAL A 33 12.61 15.46 -2.02
N LYS A 34 13.21 16.48 -1.41
CA LYS A 34 13.22 17.86 -1.93
C LYS A 34 13.90 17.96 -3.30
N LYS A 35 14.93 17.14 -3.56
CA LYS A 35 15.59 17.06 -4.86
C LYS A 35 14.70 16.44 -5.96
N HIS A 36 13.69 15.67 -5.58
CA HIS A 36 12.73 15.02 -6.50
C HIS A 36 11.32 15.63 -6.39
N ASN A 37 11.22 16.91 -6.04
CA ASN A 37 9.93 17.57 -5.79
C ASN A 37 9.03 17.68 -7.03
N ASP A 38 9.63 17.71 -8.22
CA ASP A 38 8.95 17.99 -9.50
C ASP A 38 7.75 17.08 -9.78
N ASN A 39 7.69 15.87 -9.20
CA ASN A 39 6.57 14.93 -9.35
C ASN A 39 6.16 14.24 -8.05
N MET A 40 6.01 15.02 -6.97
CA MET A 40 5.63 14.50 -5.64
C MET A 40 4.35 13.65 -5.63
N PHE A 41 3.34 14.01 -6.43
CA PHE A 41 2.10 13.24 -6.54
C PHE A 41 2.35 11.83 -7.11
N CYS A 42 3.07 11.73 -8.22
CA CYS A 42 3.40 10.46 -8.85
C CYS A 42 4.27 9.60 -7.92
N TYR A 43 5.19 10.22 -7.18
CA TYR A 43 5.99 9.53 -6.17
C TYR A 43 5.10 8.93 -5.05
N MET A 44 4.15 9.71 -4.55
CA MET A 44 3.19 9.24 -3.54
C MET A 44 2.29 8.11 -4.06
N MET A 45 1.85 8.16 -5.32
CA MET A 45 1.10 7.05 -5.92
C MET A 45 1.95 5.79 -6.05
N PHE A 46 3.18 5.91 -6.54
CA PHE A 46 4.10 4.78 -6.68
C PHE A 46 4.33 4.08 -5.34
N LEU A 47 4.59 4.84 -4.28
CA LEU A 47 4.80 4.28 -2.94
C LEU A 47 3.58 3.52 -2.39
N ARG A 48 2.36 3.85 -2.83
CA ARG A 48 1.12 3.24 -2.34
C ARG A 48 0.64 2.07 -3.19
N ILE A 49 0.90 2.12 -4.49
CA ILE A 49 0.62 1.01 -5.42
C ILE A 49 1.60 -0.13 -5.17
N THR A 50 2.85 0.20 -4.82
CA THR A 50 3.85 -0.81 -4.48
C THR A 50 3.48 -1.51 -3.15
N PRO A 51 3.32 -2.84 -3.14
CA PRO A 51 2.86 -3.56 -1.95
C PRO A 51 3.92 -3.68 -0.84
N PHE A 52 5.14 -3.17 -1.08
CA PHE A 52 6.27 -3.29 -0.16
C PHE A 52 6.14 -2.38 1.07
N LEU A 53 5.54 -1.21 0.91
CA LEU A 53 5.45 -0.21 1.98
C LEU A 53 4.04 -0.21 2.59
N PRO A 54 3.91 -0.46 3.90
CA PRO A 54 2.62 -0.37 4.55
C PRO A 54 2.04 1.05 4.47
N ASN A 55 0.72 1.16 4.25
CA ASN A 55 0.05 2.46 4.18
C ASN A 55 0.25 3.31 5.45
N TRP A 56 0.30 2.68 6.63
CA TRP A 56 0.54 3.38 7.89
C TRP A 56 1.95 4.01 7.93
N PHE A 57 2.95 3.33 7.36
CA PHE A 57 4.34 3.79 7.33
C PHE A 57 4.45 5.08 6.53
N ILE A 58 3.83 5.12 5.34
CA ILE A 58 3.80 6.33 4.50
C ILE A 58 3.11 7.49 5.21
N ASN A 59 2.00 7.23 5.93
CA ASN A 59 1.29 8.27 6.67
C ASN A 59 2.15 8.88 7.80
N VAL A 60 3.01 8.07 8.42
CA VAL A 60 3.93 8.55 9.46
C VAL A 60 5.13 9.25 8.83
N CYS A 61 5.78 8.68 7.82
CA CYS A 61 7.02 9.19 7.26
C CYS A 61 6.87 10.41 6.34
N ALA A 62 5.74 10.57 5.66
CA ALA A 62 5.48 11.72 4.78
C ALA A 62 5.72 13.10 5.44
N PRO A 63 5.21 13.39 6.65
CA PRO A 63 5.51 14.65 7.35
C PRO A 63 6.92 14.75 7.93
N LEU A 64 7.66 13.64 8.07
CA LEU A 64 9.06 13.65 8.51
C LEU A 64 10.00 14.11 7.39
N VAL A 65 9.69 13.76 6.14
CA VAL A 65 10.48 14.13 4.95
C VAL A 65 9.91 15.36 4.22
N ASP A 66 9.09 16.15 4.92
CA ASP A 66 8.51 17.41 4.45
C ASP A 66 7.69 17.30 3.14
N VAL A 67 6.93 16.22 2.97
CA VAL A 67 5.97 16.10 1.85
C VAL A 67 4.77 17.01 2.10
N PRO A 68 4.34 17.85 1.14
CA PRO A 68 3.16 18.69 1.31
C PRO A 68 1.87 17.86 1.40
N LEU A 69 0.89 18.42 2.13
CA LEU A 69 -0.37 17.73 2.43
C LEU A 69 -1.20 17.43 1.17
N ILE A 70 -1.18 18.32 0.17
CA ILE A 70 -2.02 18.17 -1.04
C ILE A 70 -1.57 16.98 -1.89
N PRO A 71 -0.28 16.84 -2.29
CA PRO A 71 0.17 15.65 -3.01
C PRO A 71 0.03 14.36 -2.20
N PHE A 72 0.22 14.45 -0.88
CA PHE A 72 -0.04 13.32 0.01
C PHE A 72 -1.51 12.90 -0.05
N TRP A 73 -2.45 13.82 0.08
CA TRP A 73 -3.88 13.52 0.07
C TRP A 73 -4.33 12.96 -1.27
N LEU A 74 -3.98 13.63 -2.37
CA LEU A 74 -4.31 13.17 -3.73
C LEU A 74 -3.69 11.80 -4.01
N GLY A 75 -2.39 11.63 -3.71
CA GLY A 75 -1.71 10.35 -3.93
C GLY A 75 -2.31 9.22 -3.10
N THR A 76 -2.77 9.52 -1.88
CA THR A 76 -3.51 8.56 -1.04
C THR A 76 -4.88 8.25 -1.60
N PHE A 77 -5.60 9.26 -2.07
CA PHE A 77 -6.93 9.11 -2.63
C PHE A 77 -6.89 8.18 -3.85
N PHE A 78 -6.10 8.51 -4.86
CA PHE A 78 -6.01 7.69 -6.07
C PHE A 78 -5.28 6.36 -5.84
N GLY A 79 -4.20 6.38 -5.05
CA GLY A 79 -3.41 5.19 -4.77
C GLY A 79 -4.14 4.12 -3.96
N VAL A 80 -5.17 4.49 -3.18
CA VAL A 80 -6.01 3.52 -2.45
C VAL A 80 -7.32 3.26 -3.19
N ALA A 81 -7.93 4.26 -3.83
CA ALA A 81 -9.20 4.10 -4.51
C ALA A 81 -9.13 3.09 -5.66
N VAL A 82 -8.11 3.18 -6.52
CA VAL A 82 -8.01 2.29 -7.69
C VAL A 82 -7.87 0.82 -7.29
N PRO A 83 -6.94 0.43 -6.40
CA PRO A 83 -6.87 -0.96 -5.93
C PRO A 83 -8.13 -1.41 -5.19
N SER A 84 -8.76 -0.52 -4.41
CA SER A 84 -9.97 -0.87 -3.67
C SER A 84 -11.13 -1.19 -4.61
N VAL A 85 -11.31 -0.43 -5.70
CA VAL A 85 -12.34 -0.72 -6.70
C VAL A 85 -12.09 -2.07 -7.37
N LEU A 86 -10.84 -2.34 -7.78
CA LEU A 86 -10.48 -3.62 -8.41
C LEU A 86 -10.75 -4.82 -7.49
N VAL A 87 -10.38 -4.71 -6.22
CA VAL A 87 -10.61 -5.77 -5.22
C VAL A 87 -12.10 -5.97 -4.95
N VAL A 88 -12.87 -4.87 -4.83
CA VAL A 88 -14.33 -4.96 -4.61
C VAL A 88 -15.01 -5.58 -5.82
N GLN A 89 -14.64 -5.18 -7.04
CA GLN A 89 -15.18 -5.76 -8.28
C GLN A 89 -14.87 -7.26 -8.37
N ALA A 90 -13.63 -7.66 -8.10
CA ALA A 90 -13.24 -9.08 -8.06
C ALA A 90 -14.00 -9.85 -6.96
N GLY A 91 -14.23 -9.22 -5.81
CA GLY A 91 -15.02 -9.81 -4.73
C GLY A 91 -16.50 -9.97 -5.10
N GLN A 92 -17.08 -8.99 -5.81
CA GLN A 92 -18.46 -9.04 -6.27
C GLN A 92 -18.67 -10.10 -7.36
N THR A 93 -17.74 -10.24 -8.31
CA THR A 93 -17.82 -11.30 -9.33
C THR A 93 -17.67 -12.68 -8.69
N LEU A 94 -16.74 -12.84 -7.75
CA LEU A 94 -16.59 -14.08 -6.98
C LEU A 94 -17.87 -14.38 -6.18
N HIS A 95 -18.48 -13.36 -5.56
CA HIS A 95 -19.71 -13.51 -4.80
C HIS A 95 -20.91 -13.86 -5.70
N GLN A 96 -21.06 -13.22 -6.87
CA GLN A 96 -22.12 -13.53 -7.83
C GLN A 96 -22.02 -14.97 -8.32
N VAL A 97 -20.82 -15.43 -8.69
CA VAL A 97 -20.59 -16.83 -9.09
C VAL A 97 -20.90 -17.79 -7.94
N ALA A 98 -20.58 -17.42 -6.70
CA ALA A 98 -20.90 -18.22 -5.52
C ALA A 98 -22.41 -18.24 -5.19
N SER A 99 -23.13 -17.14 -5.39
CA SER A 99 -24.53 -16.96 -4.98
C SER A 99 -25.54 -17.40 -6.04
N GLU A 100 -25.24 -17.26 -7.33
CA GLU A 100 -26.15 -17.66 -8.42
C GLU A 100 -26.08 -19.15 -8.77
N SER A 101 -25.14 -19.91 -8.19
CA SER A 101 -24.99 -21.33 -8.54
C SER A 101 -25.63 -22.27 -7.52
N THR A 102 -26.88 -22.65 -7.83
CA THR A 102 -27.21 -24.06 -8.03
C THR A 102 -25.97 -24.84 -8.47
N TRP A 103 -25.52 -25.78 -7.64
CA TRP A 103 -24.33 -26.65 -7.81
C TRP A 103 -23.87 -26.85 -9.27
N SER A 104 -22.98 -25.98 -9.75
CA SER A 104 -22.42 -26.03 -11.09
C SER A 104 -20.93 -26.38 -10.97
N TRP A 105 -20.49 -27.42 -11.69
CA TRP A 105 -19.08 -27.85 -11.73
C TRP A 105 -18.13 -26.71 -12.11
N SER A 106 -18.61 -25.72 -12.87
CA SER A 106 -17.85 -24.54 -13.26
C SER A 106 -17.48 -23.64 -12.08
N SER A 107 -18.38 -23.47 -11.10
CA SER A 107 -18.11 -22.69 -9.89
C SER A 107 -17.05 -23.38 -9.03
N VAL A 108 -17.15 -24.70 -8.87
CA VAL A 108 -16.15 -25.51 -8.14
C VAL A 108 -14.79 -25.41 -8.80
N LEU A 109 -14.74 -25.48 -10.15
CA LEU A 109 -13.48 -25.37 -10.89
C LEU A 109 -12.85 -23.98 -10.76
N LEU A 110 -13.65 -22.92 -10.81
CA LEU A 110 -13.19 -21.54 -10.69
C LEU A 110 -12.70 -21.23 -9.26
N LEU A 111 -13.41 -21.68 -8.22
CA LEU A 111 -12.93 -21.59 -6.84
C LEU A 111 -11.64 -22.41 -6.62
N ALA A 112 -11.56 -23.61 -7.19
CA ALA A 112 -10.36 -24.45 -7.11
C ALA A 112 -9.15 -23.80 -7.80
N THR A 113 -9.35 -23.13 -8.95
CA THR A 113 -8.26 -22.42 -9.62
C THR A 113 -7.80 -21.20 -8.83
N PHE A 114 -8.71 -20.39 -8.28
CA PHE A 114 -8.33 -19.27 -7.40
C PHE A 114 -7.64 -19.74 -6.12
N ALA A 115 -8.09 -20.84 -5.51
CA ALA A 115 -7.43 -21.44 -4.35
C ALA A 115 -6.02 -21.93 -4.69
N ALA A 116 -5.84 -22.60 -5.83
CA ALA A 116 -4.53 -23.03 -6.33
C ALA A 116 -3.62 -21.83 -6.64
N LEU A 117 -4.16 -20.77 -7.27
CA LEU A 117 -3.44 -19.52 -7.55
C LEU A 117 -3.03 -18.78 -6.27
N SER A 118 -3.85 -18.81 -5.22
CA SER A 118 -3.55 -18.22 -3.92
C SER A 118 -2.45 -19.00 -3.16
N LEU A 119 -2.39 -20.32 -3.35
CA LEU A 119 -1.33 -21.18 -2.81
C LEU A 119 0.00 -21.03 -3.56
N LEU A 120 -0.03 -20.61 -4.82
CA LEU A 120 1.14 -20.42 -5.68
C LEU A 120 2.22 -19.51 -5.05
N PRO A 121 1.92 -18.30 -4.53
CA PRO A 121 2.90 -17.47 -3.84
C PRO A 121 3.41 -18.10 -2.53
N VAL A 122 2.61 -18.93 -1.83
CA VAL A 122 3.02 -19.62 -0.60
C VAL A 122 4.02 -20.73 -0.90
N LEU A 123 3.76 -21.53 -1.93
CA LEU A 123 4.64 -22.60 -2.39
C LEU A 123 5.94 -22.05 -3.00
N PHE A 124 5.86 -20.96 -3.78
CA PHE A 124 7.05 -20.29 -4.30
C PHE A 124 7.87 -19.61 -3.19
N LYS A 125 7.22 -19.06 -2.15
CA LYS A 125 7.93 -18.49 -1.00
C LYS A 125 8.66 -19.57 -0.19
N ALA A 126 8.09 -20.77 -0.05
CA ALA A 126 8.77 -21.91 0.57
C ALA A 126 9.96 -22.39 -0.27
N LYS A 127 9.78 -22.52 -1.59
CA LYS A 127 10.86 -22.94 -2.51
C LYS A 127 11.98 -21.91 -2.68
N LEU A 128 11.69 -20.62 -2.56
CA LEU A 128 12.71 -19.55 -2.66
C LEU A 128 13.53 -19.42 -1.38
N ARG A 129 12.95 -19.75 -0.22
CA ARG A 129 13.64 -19.74 1.08
C ARG A 129 14.68 -20.88 1.17
N ASP A 130 14.37 -22.06 0.63
CA ASP A 130 15.31 -23.21 0.56
C ASP A 130 16.44 -23.06 -0.49
N LYS A 131 16.34 -22.09 -1.41
CA LYS A 131 17.32 -21.89 -2.49
C LYS A 131 18.30 -20.73 -2.23
N PHE A 132 18.12 -20.00 -1.12
CA PHE A 132 18.94 -18.85 -0.72
C PHE A 132 19.54 -18.98 0.68
N ASP A 133 19.32 -20.11 1.35
CA ASP A 133 20.17 -20.64 2.45
C ASP A 133 21.13 -21.71 1.89
#